data_AF-A0A3D3FUB7-F1
#
_entry.id   AF-A0A3D3FUB7-F1
#
_cell.length_a   1.000
_cell.length_b   1.000
_cell.length_c   1.000
_cell.angle_alpha   90.00
_cell.angle_beta   90.00
_cell.angle_gamma   90.00
#
_symmetry.space_group_name_H-M   'P 1'
#
loop_
_entity.id
_entity.type
_entity.pdbx_description
1 polymer ?
#
loop_
_entity_poly.entity_id
_entity_poly.type
_entity_poly.pdbx_seq_one_letter_code
_entity_poly.pdbx_strand_id
1 'polypeptide(L)'
;MPIEFSTSESARVRVRFSYVAELLFAAEFMSGGLLVRAGIDEDWRERQRALLPERARAYLDLVSGFSCPILSLLDYVTFTGELDDADAFFSRVAAEPIDRFLYVLLNGDLGQETVAACLADPAGAAAETGKLSTFSRMGADDLVALFAEPERFRTELLQYVSANRTEAFDRKIAELKGRYDDRCRAVEARLARKHPIEVAEEFKKRVFERREYRDYLFVPSWFIGRLNITSAVGDSFLFAFNIDPETEGDNREGDAIAAGLRVVADRSRLEILRLLASGPSYGKEIASRLSLTTATVSRHLDQLKAAGLVTEEKADNQNVKLVRLNAEGVEVL
;
A
#
# COMPACT_ATOMS: atom_id res chain seq x y z
N MET A 1 -25.80 44.25 -21.05
CA MET A 1 -26.13 43.31 -19.95
C MET A 1 -24.87 43.06 -19.16
N PRO A 2 -24.84 43.34 -17.85
CA PRO A 2 -23.76 42.87 -17.01
C PRO A 2 -23.85 41.34 -16.93
N ILE A 3 -22.71 40.68 -17.08
CA ILE A 3 -22.55 39.24 -16.87
C ILE A 3 -22.81 39.01 -15.38
N GLU A 4 -23.91 38.34 -15.05
CA GLU A 4 -24.17 37.84 -13.71
C GLU A 4 -23.09 36.81 -13.39
N PHE A 5 -22.22 37.13 -12.44
CA PHE A 5 -21.41 36.14 -11.76
C PHE A 5 -22.38 35.25 -10.98
N SER A 6 -22.68 34.08 -11.55
CA SER A 6 -23.31 32.98 -10.84
C SER A 6 -22.57 32.78 -9.52
N THR A 7 -23.29 32.98 -8.42
CA THR A 7 -22.85 32.74 -7.05
C THR A 7 -22.10 31.41 -6.95
N SER A 8 -20.86 31.44 -6.46
CA SER A 8 -20.09 30.22 -6.18
C SER A 8 -20.85 29.41 -5.13
N GLU A 9 -21.43 28.27 -5.51
CA GLU A 9 -21.77 27.26 -4.52
C GLU A 9 -20.48 26.93 -3.75
N SER A 10 -20.51 27.13 -2.43
CA SER A 10 -19.40 26.71 -1.56
C SER A 10 -19.15 25.22 -1.78
N ALA A 11 -17.90 24.83 -2.04
CA ALA A 11 -17.52 23.43 -2.20
C ALA A 11 -17.99 22.59 -1.00
N ARG A 12 -18.57 21.42 -1.27
CA ARG A 12 -19.09 20.53 -0.23
C ARG A 12 -17.97 19.64 0.27
N VAL A 13 -17.55 19.84 1.52
CA VAL A 13 -16.48 19.05 2.14
C VAL A 13 -17.09 18.12 3.18
N ARG A 14 -16.80 16.82 3.09
CA ARG A 14 -17.26 15.79 4.03
C ARG A 14 -16.08 14.95 4.50
N VAL A 15 -16.03 14.64 5.79
CA VAL A 15 -15.15 13.61 6.35
C VAL A 15 -16.03 12.55 6.96
N ARG A 16 -15.93 11.31 6.49
CA ARG A 16 -16.83 10.26 6.96
C ARG A 16 -16.25 8.87 6.72
N PHE A 17 -16.50 7.98 7.68
CA PHE A 17 -16.41 6.54 7.47
C PHE A 17 -17.27 6.10 6.26
N SER A 18 -16.75 5.13 5.49
CA SER A 18 -17.45 4.50 4.38
C SER A 18 -17.28 2.99 4.50
N TYR A 19 -18.37 2.27 4.77
CA TYR A 19 -18.40 0.82 4.83
C TYR A 19 -18.00 0.21 3.47
N VAL A 20 -18.48 0.82 2.38
CA VAL A 20 -18.16 0.39 1.01
C VAL A 20 -16.66 0.53 0.73
N ALA A 21 -16.06 1.68 1.06
CA ALA A 21 -14.63 1.87 0.85
C ALA A 21 -13.80 0.89 1.68
N GLU A 22 -14.16 0.68 2.95
CA GLU A 22 -13.50 -0.31 3.80
C GLU A 22 -13.58 -1.73 3.24
N LEU A 23 -14.73 -2.11 2.70
CA LEU A 23 -14.91 -3.42 2.07
C LEU A 23 -14.03 -3.57 0.83
N LEU A 24 -13.92 -2.53 0.00
CA LEU A 24 -13.03 -2.51 -1.16
C LEU A 24 -11.56 -2.64 -0.75
N PHE A 25 -11.13 -1.90 0.28
CA PHE A 25 -9.77 -2.00 0.79
C PHE A 25 -9.47 -3.34 1.45
N ALA A 26 -10.42 -3.93 2.18
CA ALA A 26 -10.29 -5.27 2.74
C ALA A 26 -10.15 -6.32 1.63
N ALA A 27 -10.99 -6.24 0.59
CA ALA A 27 -10.92 -7.13 -0.56
C ALA A 27 -9.59 -6.98 -1.33
N GLU A 28 -9.08 -5.76 -1.48
CA GLU A 28 -7.76 -5.48 -2.06
C GLU A 28 -6.62 -6.01 -1.17
N PHE A 29 -6.73 -5.87 0.15
CA PHE A 29 -5.75 -6.42 1.08
C PHE A 29 -5.64 -7.95 0.94
N MET A 30 -6.77 -8.61 0.70
CA MET A 30 -6.84 -10.06 0.48
C MET A 30 -6.22 -10.51 -0.87
N SER A 31 -6.20 -9.67 -1.91
CA SER A 31 -5.59 -10.00 -3.21
C SER A 31 -4.06 -10.06 -3.15
N GLY A 32 -3.45 -9.47 -2.12
CA GLY A 32 -2.01 -9.56 -1.85
C GLY A 32 -1.15 -8.59 -2.68
N GLY A 33 -1.77 -7.62 -3.35
CA GLY A 33 -1.13 -6.56 -4.13
C GLY A 33 -0.05 -5.78 -3.37
N LEU A 34 0.97 -5.30 -4.10
CA LEU A 34 2.23 -4.77 -3.57
C LEU A 34 2.05 -3.59 -2.58
N LEU A 35 0.96 -2.84 -2.70
CA LEU A 35 0.77 -1.58 -1.98
C LEU A 35 0.27 -1.77 -0.53
N VAL A 36 -0.38 -2.88 -0.19
CA VAL A 36 -1.17 -3.01 1.05
C VAL A 36 -0.44 -3.77 2.17
N ARG A 37 0.75 -4.32 1.92
CA ARG A 37 1.45 -5.20 2.89
C ARG A 37 2.14 -4.48 4.06
N ALA A 38 2.24 -3.16 4.04
CA ALA A 38 3.01 -2.44 5.06
C ALA A 38 2.18 -2.20 6.34
N GLY A 39 2.32 -3.08 7.34
CA GLY A 39 1.88 -2.84 8.72
C GLY A 39 0.44 -3.25 9.08
N ILE A 40 -0.09 -4.30 8.44
CA ILE A 40 -1.46 -4.80 8.67
C ILE A 40 -1.44 -6.15 9.42
N ASP A 41 -2.52 -6.39 10.17
CA ASP A 41 -2.93 -7.60 10.89
C ASP A 41 -2.96 -8.85 9.97
N GLU A 42 -1.78 -9.45 9.73
CA GLU A 42 -1.59 -10.66 8.94
C GLU A 42 -2.43 -11.83 9.48
N ASP A 43 -2.52 -11.95 10.81
CA ASP A 43 -3.38 -12.92 11.49
C ASP A 43 -4.87 -12.72 11.13
N TRP A 44 -5.34 -11.47 11.05
CA TRP A 44 -6.70 -11.19 10.56
C TRP A 44 -6.84 -11.61 9.10
N ARG A 45 -5.84 -11.35 8.24
CA ARG A 45 -5.87 -11.75 6.81
C ARG A 45 -6.02 -13.25 6.66
N GLU A 46 -5.22 -14.04 7.39
CA GLU A 46 -5.27 -15.50 7.34
C GLU A 46 -6.64 -16.04 7.78
N ARG A 47 -7.16 -15.52 8.90
CA ARG A 47 -8.51 -15.87 9.38
C ARG A 47 -9.60 -15.48 8.39
N GLN A 48 -9.52 -14.29 7.82
CA GLN A 48 -10.45 -13.81 6.80
C GLN A 48 -10.42 -14.71 5.56
N ARG A 49 -9.23 -15.10 5.09
CA ARG A 49 -9.07 -16.01 3.94
C ARG A 49 -9.75 -17.36 4.18
N ALA A 50 -9.67 -17.89 5.40
CA ALA A 50 -10.29 -19.15 5.76
C ALA A 50 -11.84 -19.11 5.74
N LEU A 51 -12.43 -17.91 5.88
CA LEU A 51 -13.88 -17.70 5.81
C LEU A 51 -14.39 -17.51 4.38
N LEU A 52 -13.51 -17.26 3.40
CA LEU A 52 -13.91 -17.01 2.02
C LEU A 52 -14.45 -18.29 1.33
N PRO A 53 -15.57 -18.20 0.60
CA PRO A 53 -16.08 -19.33 -0.17
C PRO A 53 -15.09 -19.75 -1.26
N GLU A 54 -15.18 -21.00 -1.71
CA GLU A 54 -14.27 -21.57 -2.73
C GLU A 54 -14.19 -20.70 -3.99
N ARG A 55 -15.33 -20.18 -4.45
CA ARG A 55 -15.39 -19.30 -5.62
C ARG A 55 -14.62 -17.98 -5.44
N ALA A 56 -14.65 -17.40 -4.24
CA ALA A 56 -13.87 -16.20 -3.92
C ALA A 56 -12.37 -16.50 -3.83
N ARG A 57 -12.00 -17.69 -3.33
CA ARG A 57 -10.60 -18.14 -3.33
C ARG A 57 -10.08 -18.40 -4.75
N ALA A 58 -10.90 -18.97 -5.64
CA ALA A 58 -10.55 -19.13 -7.05
C ALA A 58 -10.33 -17.79 -7.76
N TYR A 59 -11.11 -16.75 -7.41
CA TYR A 59 -10.88 -15.39 -7.91
C TYR A 59 -9.51 -14.85 -7.50
N LEU A 60 -9.05 -15.10 -6.26
CA LEU A 60 -7.71 -14.67 -5.83
C LEU A 60 -6.61 -15.27 -6.70
N ASP A 61 -6.74 -16.53 -7.09
CA ASP A 61 -5.77 -17.19 -7.96
C ASP A 61 -5.79 -16.58 -9.37
N LEU A 62 -6.99 -16.28 -9.90
CA LEU A 62 -7.19 -15.60 -11.18
C LEU A 62 -6.49 -14.23 -11.23
N VAL A 63 -6.60 -13.43 -10.16
CA VAL A 63 -6.05 -12.06 -10.14
C VAL A 63 -4.66 -11.96 -9.50
N SER A 64 -4.00 -13.09 -9.26
CA SER A 64 -2.67 -13.12 -8.62
C SER A 64 -1.59 -12.35 -9.40
N GLY A 65 -1.76 -12.19 -10.72
CA GLY A 65 -0.88 -11.40 -11.58
C GLY A 65 -1.23 -9.90 -11.68
N PHE A 66 -2.31 -9.45 -11.03
CA PHE A 66 -2.84 -8.10 -11.18
C PHE A 66 -2.22 -7.19 -10.12
N SER A 67 -1.91 -5.95 -10.49
CA SER A 67 -1.27 -5.02 -9.54
C SER A 67 -2.26 -4.47 -8.49
N CYS A 68 -3.45 -4.02 -8.92
CA CYS A 68 -4.50 -3.48 -8.04
C CYS A 68 -5.92 -3.79 -8.57
N PRO A 69 -6.39 -5.05 -8.51
CA PRO A 69 -7.61 -5.47 -9.20
C PRO A 69 -8.92 -4.83 -8.68
N ILE A 70 -8.93 -4.22 -7.48
CA ILE A 70 -10.16 -3.71 -6.84
C ILE A 70 -10.11 -2.20 -6.59
N LEU A 71 -8.92 -1.59 -6.49
CA LEU A 71 -8.80 -0.16 -6.14
C LEU A 71 -9.55 0.78 -7.08
N SER A 72 -9.64 0.45 -8.37
CA SER A 72 -10.38 1.25 -9.35
C SER A 72 -11.88 1.34 -9.05
N LEU A 73 -12.44 0.41 -8.27
CA LEU A 73 -13.84 0.50 -7.83
C LEU A 73 -14.10 1.68 -6.87
N LEU A 74 -13.06 2.30 -6.30
CA LEU A 74 -13.21 3.52 -5.50
C LEU A 74 -13.75 4.69 -6.33
N ASP A 75 -13.48 4.73 -7.63
CA ASP A 75 -14.06 5.74 -8.52
C ASP A 75 -15.59 5.63 -8.54
N TYR A 76 -16.15 4.42 -8.46
CA TYR A 76 -17.59 4.23 -8.32
C TYR A 76 -18.14 4.72 -6.99
N VAL A 77 -17.38 4.70 -5.91
CA VAL A 77 -17.81 5.31 -4.63
C VAL A 77 -17.99 6.82 -4.83
N THR A 78 -17.04 7.45 -5.55
CA THR A 78 -17.10 8.86 -5.92
C THR A 78 -18.27 9.18 -6.86
N PHE A 79 -18.53 8.33 -7.87
CA PHE A 79 -19.63 8.50 -8.83
C PHE A 79 -21.02 8.30 -8.21
N THR A 80 -21.17 7.22 -7.43
CA THR A 80 -22.48 6.79 -6.94
C THR A 80 -22.88 7.47 -5.64
N GLY A 81 -21.90 7.91 -4.85
CA GLY A 81 -22.11 8.45 -3.52
C GLY A 81 -22.52 7.40 -2.48
N GLU A 82 -22.51 6.11 -2.84
CA GLU A 82 -22.88 5.01 -1.95
C GLU A 82 -21.73 4.71 -0.98
N LEU A 83 -21.87 5.19 0.26
CA LEU A 83 -20.84 5.03 1.30
C LEU A 83 -21.13 3.86 2.25
N ASP A 84 -22.40 3.57 2.48
CA ASP A 84 -22.84 2.65 3.54
C ASP A 84 -23.52 1.39 2.98
N ASP A 85 -24.26 1.52 1.87
CA ASP A 85 -25.02 0.43 1.26
C ASP A 85 -24.21 -0.28 0.18
N ALA A 86 -23.57 -1.39 0.56
CA ALA A 86 -22.79 -2.20 -0.36
C ALA A 86 -23.64 -2.87 -1.44
N ASP A 87 -24.89 -3.23 -1.16
CA ASP A 87 -25.75 -3.90 -2.14
C ASP A 87 -26.25 -2.92 -3.21
N ALA A 88 -26.58 -1.69 -2.81
CA ALA A 88 -26.84 -0.60 -3.74
C ALA A 88 -25.60 -0.28 -4.59
N PHE A 89 -24.41 -0.22 -3.97
CA PHE A 89 -23.15 -0.03 -4.69
C PHE A 89 -22.93 -1.11 -5.76
N PHE A 90 -23.00 -2.40 -5.39
CA PHE A 90 -22.81 -3.50 -6.34
C PHE A 90 -23.85 -3.49 -7.46
N SER A 91 -25.10 -3.18 -7.14
CA SER A 91 -26.16 -3.07 -8.14
C SER A 91 -25.88 -1.98 -9.17
N ARG A 92 -25.34 -0.84 -8.74
CA ARG A 92 -24.94 0.25 -9.64
C ARG A 92 -23.77 -0.13 -10.53
N VAL A 93 -22.72 -0.76 -9.99
CA VAL A 93 -21.55 -1.21 -10.78
C VAL A 93 -21.95 -2.30 -11.79
N ALA A 94 -22.85 -3.22 -11.39
CA ALA A 94 -23.35 -4.27 -12.27
C ALA A 94 -24.21 -3.72 -13.43
N ALA A 95 -24.90 -2.58 -13.22
CA ALA A 95 -25.73 -1.94 -14.24
C ALA A 95 -24.93 -1.07 -15.23
N GLU A 96 -23.63 -0.84 -14.98
CA GLU A 96 -22.80 0.00 -15.82
C GLU A 96 -22.62 -0.61 -17.23
N PRO A 97 -22.57 0.20 -18.30
CA PRO A 97 -22.10 -0.25 -19.62
C PRO A 97 -20.71 -0.90 -19.51
N ILE A 98 -20.51 -2.02 -20.21
CA ILE A 98 -19.31 -2.86 -20.01
C ILE A 98 -18.02 -2.16 -20.44
N ASP A 99 -18.09 -1.36 -21.50
CA ASP A 99 -17.00 -0.51 -21.99
C ASP A 99 -16.60 0.53 -20.94
N ARG A 100 -17.58 1.16 -20.30
CA ARG A 100 -17.34 2.12 -19.22
C ARG A 100 -16.80 1.43 -17.98
N PHE A 101 -17.28 0.23 -17.65
CA PHE A 101 -16.71 -0.59 -16.58
C PHE A 101 -15.24 -0.90 -16.82
N LEU A 102 -14.87 -1.37 -18.02
CA LEU A 102 -13.48 -1.67 -18.36
C LEU A 102 -12.60 -0.41 -18.34
N TYR A 103 -13.12 0.73 -18.83
CA TYR A 103 -12.42 2.01 -18.75
C TYR A 103 -12.08 2.38 -17.31
N VAL A 104 -13.04 2.28 -16.38
CA VAL A 104 -12.82 2.56 -14.96
C VAL A 104 -11.89 1.52 -14.33
N LEU A 105 -12.15 0.23 -14.57
CA LEU A 105 -11.37 -0.89 -14.04
C LEU A 105 -9.88 -0.74 -14.37
N LEU A 106 -9.58 -0.33 -15.61
CA LEU A 106 -8.24 -0.10 -16.13
C LEU A 106 -7.70 1.31 -15.81
N ASN A 107 -8.27 2.00 -14.84
CA ASN A 107 -7.83 3.31 -14.36
C ASN A 107 -7.78 4.40 -15.46
N GLY A 108 -8.55 4.23 -16.53
CA GLY A 108 -8.52 5.09 -17.71
C GLY A 108 -7.21 5.02 -18.53
N ASP A 109 -6.34 4.04 -18.26
CA ASP A 109 -5.06 3.88 -18.95
C ASP A 109 -5.25 3.53 -20.43
N LEU A 110 -6.36 2.85 -20.76
CA LEU A 110 -6.83 2.66 -22.13
C LEU A 110 -7.97 3.62 -22.41
N GLY A 111 -7.83 4.43 -23.46
CA GLY A 111 -8.89 5.33 -23.91
C GLY A 111 -10.14 4.58 -24.39
N GLN A 112 -11.29 5.25 -24.44
CA GLN A 112 -12.57 4.64 -24.82
C GLN A 112 -12.53 3.96 -26.20
N GLU A 113 -11.85 4.56 -27.18
CA GLU A 113 -11.67 3.97 -28.52
C GLU A 113 -10.86 2.67 -28.47
N THR A 114 -9.80 2.64 -27.64
CA THR A 114 -8.98 1.43 -27.45
C THR A 114 -9.77 0.34 -26.75
N VAL A 115 -10.54 0.69 -25.70
CA VAL A 115 -11.44 -0.25 -25.01
C VAL A 115 -12.45 -0.85 -25.99
N ALA A 116 -13.08 -0.02 -26.82
CA ALA A 116 -14.02 -0.49 -27.84
C ALA A 116 -13.35 -1.40 -28.88
N ALA A 117 -12.12 -1.09 -29.29
CA ALA A 117 -11.35 -1.92 -30.21
C ALA A 117 -11.00 -3.29 -29.60
N CYS A 118 -10.56 -3.31 -28.34
CA CYS A 118 -10.25 -4.55 -27.62
C CYS A 118 -11.51 -5.39 -27.32
N LEU A 119 -12.67 -4.78 -27.11
CA LEU A 119 -13.95 -5.50 -27.02
C LEU A 119 -14.34 -6.16 -28.35
N ALA A 120 -14.02 -5.53 -29.48
CA ALA A 120 -14.28 -6.09 -30.80
C ALA A 120 -13.26 -7.16 -31.21
N ASP A 121 -12.00 -7.03 -30.77
CA ASP A 121 -10.91 -7.99 -30.98
C ASP A 121 -10.10 -8.19 -29.68
N PRO A 122 -10.52 -9.12 -28.80
CA PRO A 122 -9.85 -9.37 -27.52
C PRO A 122 -8.39 -9.77 -27.65
N ALA A 123 -8.00 -10.46 -28.74
CA ALA A 123 -6.61 -10.87 -28.95
C ALA A 123 -5.68 -9.66 -29.15
N GLY A 124 -6.19 -8.58 -29.74
CA GLY A 124 -5.48 -7.32 -29.92
C GLY A 124 -5.09 -6.66 -28.59
N ALA A 125 -5.79 -6.96 -27.49
CA ALA A 125 -5.52 -6.37 -26.18
C ALA A 125 -4.10 -6.68 -25.66
N ALA A 126 -3.49 -7.81 -26.05
CA ALA A 126 -2.12 -8.15 -25.66
C ALA A 126 -1.10 -7.04 -25.97
N ALA A 127 -1.29 -6.30 -27.07
CA ALA A 127 -0.42 -5.21 -27.49
C ALA A 127 -0.54 -3.96 -26.62
N GLU A 128 -1.61 -3.85 -25.81
CA GLU A 128 -1.97 -2.68 -25.02
C GLU A 128 -1.38 -2.73 -23.60
N THR A 129 -0.83 -3.87 -23.18
CA THR A 129 -0.22 -4.07 -21.85
C THR A 129 0.83 -3.02 -21.47
N GLY A 130 1.59 -2.52 -22.45
CA GLY A 130 2.60 -1.48 -22.24
C GLY A 130 2.04 -0.10 -21.85
N LYS A 131 0.73 0.13 -22.04
CA LYS A 131 0.05 1.37 -21.65
C LYS A 131 -0.47 1.33 -20.20
N LEU A 132 -0.54 0.15 -19.59
CA LEU A 132 -1.10 -0.03 -18.26
C LEU A 132 -0.19 0.53 -17.16
N SER A 133 -0.78 1.37 -16.30
CA SER A 133 -0.10 1.92 -15.13
C SER A 133 0.02 0.87 -14.03
N THR A 134 0.71 1.23 -12.94
CA THR A 134 0.80 0.36 -11.75
C THR A 134 -0.57 0.05 -11.13
N PHE A 135 -1.65 0.80 -11.42
CA PHE A 135 -2.99 0.53 -10.88
C PHE A 135 -3.81 -0.47 -11.70
N SER A 136 -3.44 -0.72 -12.96
CA SER A 136 -4.18 -1.61 -13.86
C SER A 136 -3.32 -2.73 -14.46
N ARG A 137 -2.01 -2.72 -14.22
CA ARG A 137 -1.05 -3.67 -14.80
C ARG A 137 -1.44 -5.13 -14.52
N MET A 138 -1.46 -5.91 -15.59
CA MET A 138 -1.69 -7.36 -15.64
C MET A 138 -0.94 -7.97 -16.84
N GLY A 139 -0.88 -9.30 -16.94
CA GLY A 139 -0.26 -10.00 -18.06
C GLY A 139 -1.01 -9.84 -19.38
N ALA A 140 -0.36 -10.14 -20.50
CA ALA A 140 -0.99 -10.10 -21.82
C ALA A 140 -2.16 -11.08 -21.94
N ASP A 141 -1.97 -12.31 -21.47
CA ASP A 141 -3.01 -13.33 -21.47
C ASP A 141 -4.18 -12.94 -20.57
N ASP A 142 -3.90 -12.32 -19.41
CA ASP A 142 -4.92 -11.83 -18.48
C ASP A 142 -5.75 -10.71 -19.11
N LEU A 143 -5.09 -9.77 -19.79
CA LEU A 143 -5.77 -8.66 -20.46
C LEU A 143 -6.64 -9.16 -21.61
N VAL A 144 -6.15 -10.12 -22.41
CA VAL A 144 -6.95 -10.79 -23.45
C VAL A 144 -8.16 -11.50 -22.85
N ALA A 145 -7.97 -12.25 -21.75
CA ALA A 145 -9.05 -12.95 -21.07
C ALA A 145 -10.10 -11.99 -20.50
N LEU A 146 -9.67 -10.85 -19.93
CA LEU A 146 -10.55 -9.80 -19.45
C LEU A 146 -11.46 -9.27 -20.57
N PHE A 147 -10.91 -8.98 -21.75
CA PHE A 147 -11.69 -8.49 -22.89
C PHE A 147 -12.52 -9.59 -23.59
N ALA A 148 -12.13 -10.85 -23.45
CA ALA A 148 -12.87 -11.98 -24.02
C ALA A 148 -14.15 -12.32 -23.23
N GLU A 149 -14.12 -12.19 -21.89
CA GLU A 149 -15.28 -12.46 -21.02
C GLU A 149 -15.50 -11.34 -19.97
N PRO A 150 -15.72 -10.08 -20.37
CA PRO A 150 -15.70 -8.94 -19.45
C PRO A 150 -16.87 -8.93 -18.46
N GLU A 151 -18.08 -9.36 -18.87
CA GLU A 151 -19.24 -9.46 -17.96
C GLU A 151 -19.04 -10.53 -16.91
N ARG A 152 -18.39 -11.65 -17.29
CA ARG A 152 -18.05 -12.72 -16.36
C ARG A 152 -17.02 -12.22 -15.35
N PHE A 153 -15.96 -11.56 -15.81
CA PHE A 153 -14.95 -10.98 -14.93
C PHE A 153 -15.58 -9.99 -13.94
N ARG A 154 -16.42 -9.06 -14.42
CA ARG A 154 -17.15 -8.12 -13.56
C ARG A 154 -17.98 -8.84 -12.50
N THR A 155 -18.72 -9.87 -12.91
CA THR A 155 -19.56 -10.65 -12.00
C THR A 155 -18.73 -11.34 -10.93
N GLU A 156 -17.62 -11.97 -11.30
CA GLU A 156 -16.72 -12.66 -10.38
C GLU A 156 -16.02 -11.67 -9.42
N LEU A 157 -15.57 -10.51 -9.90
CA LEU A 157 -15.03 -9.43 -9.08
C LEU A 157 -16.04 -8.94 -8.03
N LEU A 158 -17.28 -8.62 -8.44
CA LEU A 158 -18.30 -8.14 -7.50
C LEU A 158 -18.70 -9.21 -6.48
N GLN A 159 -18.79 -10.48 -6.91
CA GLN A 159 -19.03 -11.61 -6.01
C GLN A 159 -17.89 -11.78 -5.00
N TYR A 160 -16.64 -11.63 -5.44
CA TYR A 160 -15.46 -11.68 -4.59
C TYR A 160 -15.45 -10.55 -3.56
N VAL A 161 -15.68 -9.30 -3.98
CA VAL A 161 -15.75 -8.15 -3.05
C VAL A 161 -16.90 -8.35 -2.06
N SER A 162 -18.08 -8.77 -2.52
CA SER A 162 -19.20 -9.05 -1.62
C SER A 162 -18.90 -10.18 -0.63
N ALA A 163 -18.14 -11.21 -1.04
CA ALA A 163 -17.76 -12.33 -0.17
C ALA A 163 -16.82 -11.92 0.99
N ASN A 164 -16.19 -10.75 0.91
CA ASN A 164 -15.39 -10.20 1.99
C ASN A 164 -16.24 -9.59 3.13
N ARG A 165 -17.56 -9.45 2.97
CA ARG A 165 -18.51 -9.13 4.05
C ARG A 165 -18.73 -10.32 4.97
N THR A 166 -17.68 -10.69 5.71
CA THR A 166 -17.72 -11.76 6.70
C THR A 166 -18.07 -11.20 8.08
N GLU A 167 -18.47 -12.06 9.01
CA GLU A 167 -18.65 -11.66 10.41
C GLU A 167 -17.35 -11.11 11.04
N ALA A 168 -16.19 -11.63 10.61
CA ALA A 168 -14.88 -11.15 11.07
C ALA A 168 -14.57 -9.73 10.56
N PHE A 169 -15.00 -9.39 9.34
CA PHE A 169 -14.91 -8.03 8.80
C PHE A 169 -15.82 -7.08 9.59
N ASP A 170 -17.11 -7.41 9.73
CA ASP A 170 -18.07 -6.55 10.45
C ASP A 170 -17.65 -6.32 11.92
N ARG A 171 -17.15 -7.37 12.57
CA ARG A 171 -16.63 -7.28 13.94
C ARG A 171 -15.42 -6.35 14.02
N LYS A 172 -14.48 -6.44 13.08
CA LYS A 172 -13.30 -5.56 13.05
C LYS A 172 -13.71 -4.10 12.85
N ILE A 173 -14.66 -3.82 11.97
CA ILE A 173 -15.19 -2.46 11.77
C ILE A 173 -15.85 -1.94 13.06
N ALA A 174 -16.66 -2.76 13.72
CA ALA A 174 -17.32 -2.39 14.98
C ALA A 174 -16.29 -2.09 16.10
N GLU A 175 -15.24 -2.90 16.22
CA GLU A 175 -14.12 -2.67 17.15
C GLU A 175 -13.41 -1.33 16.88
N LEU A 176 -13.24 -0.96 15.61
CA LEU A 176 -12.53 0.24 15.18
C LEU A 176 -13.39 1.51 15.17
N LYS A 177 -14.71 1.42 15.44
CA LYS A 177 -15.64 2.55 15.34
C LYS A 177 -15.15 3.82 16.06
N GLY A 178 -14.68 3.68 17.30
CA GLY A 178 -14.18 4.83 18.08
C GLY A 178 -12.98 5.51 17.42
N ARG A 179 -12.07 4.73 16.81
CA ARG A 179 -10.90 5.25 16.10
C ARG A 179 -11.31 5.99 14.83
N TYR A 180 -12.33 5.49 14.11
CA TYR A 180 -12.87 6.16 12.93
C TYR A 180 -13.48 7.51 13.30
N ASP A 181 -14.27 7.53 14.38
CA ASP A 181 -14.91 8.75 14.89
C ASP A 181 -13.85 9.80 15.28
N ASP A 182 -12.82 9.40 16.04
CA ASP A 182 -11.74 10.31 16.45
C ASP A 182 -10.91 10.81 15.27
N ARG A 183 -10.64 9.94 14.29
CA ARG A 183 -9.89 10.31 13.10
C ARG A 183 -10.66 11.28 12.21
N CYS A 184 -11.97 11.08 12.04
CA CYS A 184 -12.82 12.01 11.29
C CYS A 184 -12.75 13.41 11.92
N ARG A 185 -12.96 13.51 13.24
CA ARG A 185 -12.89 14.79 13.97
C ARG A 185 -11.55 15.49 13.82
N ALA A 186 -10.44 14.73 13.85
CA ALA A 186 -9.10 15.29 13.69
C ALA A 186 -8.90 15.91 12.30
N VAL A 187 -9.40 15.27 11.24
CA VAL A 187 -9.31 15.77 9.86
C VAL A 187 -10.29 16.92 9.62
N GLU A 188 -11.50 16.87 10.16
CA GLU A 188 -12.46 17.98 10.14
C GLU A 188 -11.86 19.25 10.76
N ALA A 189 -11.15 19.12 11.89
CA ALA A 189 -10.48 20.24 12.52
C ALA A 189 -9.37 20.86 11.66
N ARG A 190 -8.69 20.05 10.82
CA ARG A 190 -7.70 20.54 9.83
C ARG A 190 -8.40 21.26 8.68
N LEU A 191 -9.47 20.67 8.14
CA LEU A 191 -10.26 21.23 7.03
C LEU A 191 -11.00 22.53 7.39
N ALA A 192 -11.30 22.75 8.67
CA ALA A 192 -11.84 24.04 9.14
C ALA A 192 -10.86 25.21 8.98
N ARG A 193 -9.56 24.94 8.74
CA ARG A 193 -8.49 25.94 8.71
C ARG A 193 -7.69 25.96 7.41
N LYS A 194 -7.79 24.92 6.60
CA LYS A 194 -6.95 24.69 5.41
C LYS A 194 -7.80 24.26 4.24
N HIS A 195 -7.32 24.51 3.03
CA HIS A 195 -7.98 24.02 1.83
C HIS A 195 -7.99 22.48 1.78
N PRO A 196 -9.04 21.81 1.29
CA PRO A 196 -9.09 20.35 1.19
C PRO A 196 -7.86 19.73 0.49
N ILE A 197 -7.43 20.32 -0.63
CA ILE A 197 -6.23 19.85 -1.34
C ILE A 197 -4.99 19.98 -0.46
N GLU A 198 -4.81 21.09 0.27
CA GLU A 198 -3.66 21.28 1.17
C GLU A 198 -3.65 20.24 2.29
N VAL A 199 -4.81 19.89 2.84
CA VAL A 199 -4.91 18.80 3.82
C VAL A 199 -4.48 17.47 3.19
N ALA A 200 -4.91 17.14 1.97
CA ALA A 200 -4.48 15.92 1.29
C ALA A 200 -2.97 15.92 0.97
N GLU A 201 -2.38 17.07 0.61
CA GLU A 201 -0.94 17.24 0.35
C GLU A 201 -0.10 16.95 1.60
N GLU A 202 -0.57 17.36 2.78
CA GLU A 202 0.11 17.10 4.06
C GLU A 202 0.24 15.61 4.34
N PHE A 203 -0.82 14.85 4.09
CA PHE A 203 -0.82 13.39 4.24
C PHE A 203 0.04 12.70 3.16
N LYS A 204 0.03 13.20 1.93
CA LYS A 204 0.83 12.61 0.85
C LYS A 204 2.29 13.04 0.87
N LYS A 205 2.64 14.07 1.63
CA LYS A 205 3.96 14.75 1.62
C LYS A 205 4.39 15.11 0.19
N ARG A 206 3.41 15.51 -0.63
CA ARG A 206 3.55 15.82 -2.06
C ARG A 206 2.54 16.88 -2.45
N VAL A 207 2.97 17.82 -3.30
CA VAL A 207 2.12 18.86 -3.88
C VAL A 207 1.32 18.32 -5.07
N PHE A 208 0.04 18.66 -5.15
CA PHE A 208 -0.84 18.35 -6.27
C PHE A 208 -0.92 19.52 -7.25
N GLU A 209 -1.33 19.23 -8.48
CA GLU A 209 -1.83 20.27 -9.37
C GLU A 209 -3.12 20.84 -8.76
N ARG A 210 -3.16 22.16 -8.55
CA ARG A 210 -4.30 22.82 -7.90
C ARG A 210 -5.49 22.85 -8.85
N ARG A 211 -6.35 21.84 -8.71
CA ARG A 211 -7.68 21.75 -9.31
C ARG A 211 -8.74 21.92 -8.22
N GLU A 212 -9.72 22.76 -8.51
CA GLU A 212 -10.90 22.94 -7.67
C GLU A 212 -11.95 21.89 -8.01
N TYR A 213 -12.60 21.36 -6.98
CA TYR A 213 -13.66 20.36 -7.08
C TYR A 213 -14.91 20.89 -6.36
N ARG A 214 -16.09 20.48 -6.82
CA ARG A 214 -17.36 20.85 -6.20
C ARG A 214 -17.61 20.03 -4.92
N ASP A 215 -17.21 18.77 -4.94
CA ASP A 215 -17.42 17.83 -3.84
C ASP A 215 -16.08 17.22 -3.39
N TYR A 216 -15.77 17.34 -2.11
CA TYR A 216 -14.61 16.74 -1.45
C TYR A 216 -15.06 15.71 -0.41
N LEU A 217 -14.55 14.50 -0.50
CA LEU A 217 -14.84 13.40 0.42
C LEU A 217 -13.55 12.84 1.00
N PHE A 218 -13.43 12.89 2.32
CA PHE A 218 -12.31 12.33 3.07
C PHE A 218 -12.78 11.07 3.79
N VAL A 219 -12.15 9.93 3.48
CA VAL A 219 -12.54 8.61 3.99
C VAL A 219 -11.38 8.00 4.78
N PRO A 220 -11.46 7.92 6.12
CA PRO A 220 -10.48 7.15 6.88
C PRO A 220 -10.67 5.66 6.60
N SER A 221 -9.58 4.92 6.55
CA SER A 221 -9.58 3.48 6.34
C SER A 221 -8.50 2.78 7.17
N TRP A 222 -8.83 1.60 7.69
CA TRP A 222 -7.85 0.72 8.35
C TRP A 222 -7.17 -0.17 7.33
N PHE A 223 -7.94 -0.75 6.40
CA PHE A 223 -7.44 -1.71 5.42
C PHE A 223 -6.61 -1.08 4.30
N ILE A 224 -6.64 0.25 4.14
CA ILE A 224 -5.72 0.98 3.26
C ILE A 224 -4.25 0.90 3.73
N GLY A 225 -4.01 0.48 4.98
CA GLY A 225 -2.67 0.39 5.56
C GLY A 225 -1.97 1.75 5.55
N ARG A 226 -0.68 1.80 5.20
CA ARG A 226 0.09 3.05 5.18
C ARG A 226 -0.11 3.90 3.92
N LEU A 227 -1.04 3.53 3.04
CA LEU A 227 -1.29 4.28 1.82
C LEU A 227 -2.23 5.46 2.07
N ASN A 228 -2.09 6.47 1.21
CA ASN A 228 -3.04 7.56 1.05
C ASN A 228 -3.44 7.63 -0.43
N ILE A 229 -4.69 7.31 -0.73
CA ILE A 229 -5.21 7.17 -2.10
C ILE A 229 -6.10 8.36 -2.45
N THR A 230 -6.01 8.80 -3.70
CA THR A 230 -6.84 9.87 -4.27
C THR A 230 -7.58 9.33 -5.46
N SER A 231 -8.88 9.57 -5.53
CA SER A 231 -9.71 9.39 -6.72
C SER A 231 -10.29 10.75 -7.08
N ALA A 232 -10.08 11.20 -8.31
CA ALA A 232 -10.54 12.51 -8.77
C ALA A 232 -11.29 12.32 -10.08
N VAL A 233 -12.61 12.48 -10.01
CA VAL A 233 -13.50 12.09 -11.09
C VAL A 233 -14.54 13.17 -11.32
N GLY A 234 -14.54 13.76 -12.51
CA GLY A 234 -15.36 14.95 -12.80
C GLY A 234 -15.01 16.09 -11.84
N ASP A 235 -16.03 16.59 -11.13
CA ASP A 235 -15.91 17.65 -10.10
C ASP A 235 -15.91 17.09 -8.67
N SER A 236 -15.63 15.80 -8.50
CA SER A 236 -15.57 15.13 -7.20
C SER A 236 -14.16 14.64 -6.89
N PHE A 237 -13.72 14.88 -5.65
CA PHE A 237 -12.44 14.45 -5.13
C PHE A 237 -12.64 13.58 -3.89
N LEU A 238 -12.16 12.34 -3.94
CA LEU A 238 -12.09 11.42 -2.82
C LEU A 238 -10.65 11.28 -2.35
N PHE A 239 -10.44 11.44 -1.05
CA PHE A 239 -9.18 11.17 -0.38
C PHE A 239 -9.38 10.07 0.67
N ALA A 240 -8.82 8.90 0.41
CA ALA A 240 -8.80 7.81 1.37
C ALA A 240 -7.45 7.79 2.10
N PHE A 241 -7.47 7.67 3.42
CA PHE A 241 -6.29 7.83 4.26
C PHE A 241 -6.33 6.91 5.48
N ASN A 242 -5.17 6.64 6.08
CA ASN A 242 -5.11 5.76 7.24
C ASN A 242 -5.88 6.34 8.45
N ILE A 243 -6.69 5.48 9.08
CA ILE A 243 -7.42 5.74 10.31
C ILE A 243 -6.49 6.14 11.46
N ASP A 244 -5.30 5.56 11.50
CA ASP A 244 -4.31 5.94 12.48
C ASP A 244 -3.67 7.27 12.10
N PRO A 245 -3.49 8.18 13.07
CA PRO A 245 -2.55 9.26 12.85
C PRO A 245 -1.23 8.62 12.43
N GLU A 246 -0.62 9.15 11.36
CA GLU A 246 0.80 8.88 11.15
C GLU A 246 1.48 9.01 12.50
N THR A 247 2.40 8.11 12.84
CA THR A 247 3.39 8.37 13.88
C THR A 247 4.23 9.55 13.39
N GLU A 248 3.64 10.75 13.43
CA GLU A 248 4.24 12.03 13.10
C GLU A 248 5.39 12.18 14.09
N GLY A 249 6.60 11.89 13.62
CA GLY A 249 7.83 12.35 14.28
C GLY A 249 8.68 11.31 15.00
N ASP A 250 8.41 10.01 14.91
CA ASP A 250 9.34 9.01 15.48
C ASP A 250 9.77 7.97 14.46
N ASN A 251 10.55 8.40 13.46
CA ASN A 251 11.29 7.46 12.60
C ASN A 251 12.50 6.87 13.34
N ARG A 252 12.50 6.77 14.68
CA ARG A 252 13.60 6.14 15.45
C ARG A 252 13.93 4.75 14.93
N GLU A 253 12.92 3.99 14.52
CA GLU A 253 13.11 2.67 13.91
C GLU A 253 13.84 2.77 12.56
N GLY A 254 13.40 3.67 11.68
CA GLY A 254 14.09 3.92 10.41
C GLY A 254 15.49 4.53 10.59
N ASP A 255 15.70 5.36 11.61
CA ASP A 255 17.00 5.94 11.96
C ASP A 255 17.95 4.88 12.54
N ALA A 256 17.43 3.94 13.33
CA ALA A 256 18.16 2.78 13.84
C ALA A 256 18.56 1.84 12.70
N ILE A 257 17.63 1.51 11.79
CA ILE A 257 17.91 0.73 10.58
C ILE A 257 18.95 1.46 9.71
N ALA A 258 18.78 2.75 9.45
CA ALA A 258 19.73 3.53 8.67
C ALA A 258 21.12 3.61 9.34
N ALA A 259 21.19 3.66 10.67
CA ALA A 259 22.44 3.59 11.40
C ALA A 259 23.12 2.22 11.25
N GLY A 260 22.35 1.12 11.38
CA GLY A 260 22.83 -0.24 11.13
C GLY A 260 23.36 -0.42 9.70
N LEU A 261 22.58 0.01 8.70
CA LEU A 261 22.97 -0.03 7.29
C LEU A 261 24.24 0.78 7.00
N ARG A 262 24.40 1.97 7.60
CA ARG A 262 25.65 2.76 7.47
C ARG A 262 26.87 2.01 8.01
N VAL A 263 26.69 1.23 9.07
CA VAL A 263 27.77 0.40 9.61
C VAL A 263 28.07 -0.75 8.65
N VAL A 264 27.09 -1.42 8.07
CA VAL A 264 27.34 -2.55 7.17
C VAL A 264 27.76 -2.12 5.76
N ALA A 265 27.40 -0.94 5.26
CA ALA A 265 27.66 -0.50 3.88
C ALA A 265 29.15 -0.36 3.48
N ASP A 266 30.08 -0.57 4.40
CA ASP A 266 31.52 -0.54 4.13
C ASP A 266 32.03 -1.94 3.77
N ARG A 267 32.73 -2.01 2.64
CA ARG A 267 33.27 -3.25 2.09
C ARG A 267 34.16 -4.01 3.08
N SER A 268 35.05 -3.33 3.81
CA SER A 268 35.95 -3.99 4.76
C SER A 268 35.18 -4.54 5.96
N ARG A 269 34.15 -3.85 6.44
CA ARG A 269 33.28 -4.35 7.52
C ARG A 269 32.45 -5.56 7.09
N LEU A 270 31.94 -5.58 5.85
CA LEU A 270 31.29 -6.77 5.29
C LEU A 270 32.21 -7.99 5.22
N GLU A 271 33.45 -7.81 4.76
CA GLU A 271 34.42 -8.92 4.70
C GLU A 271 34.81 -9.42 6.10
N ILE A 272 34.87 -8.53 7.11
CA ILE A 272 35.06 -8.92 8.52
C ILE A 272 33.86 -9.76 9.00
N LEU A 273 32.62 -9.32 8.76
CA LEU A 273 31.42 -10.08 9.16
C LEU A 273 31.37 -11.45 8.45
N ARG A 274 31.69 -11.50 7.15
CA ARG A 274 31.76 -12.74 6.36
C ARG A 274 32.81 -13.69 6.92
N LEU A 275 33.98 -13.17 7.30
CA LEU A 275 35.03 -13.96 7.94
C LEU A 275 34.53 -14.53 9.28
N LEU A 276 33.90 -13.71 10.11
CA LEU A 276 33.39 -14.11 11.43
C LEU A 276 32.19 -15.07 11.35
N ALA A 277 31.43 -15.06 10.26
CA ALA A 277 30.37 -16.03 9.99
C ALA A 277 30.92 -17.46 9.82
N SER A 278 32.19 -17.60 9.43
CA SER A 278 32.86 -18.91 9.38
C SER A 278 33.43 -19.38 10.73
N GLY A 279 33.44 -18.50 11.74
CA GLY A 279 33.90 -18.79 13.10
C GLY A 279 34.60 -17.61 13.78
N PRO A 280 34.79 -17.66 15.11
CA PRO A 280 35.51 -16.63 15.86
C PRO A 280 36.94 -16.42 15.35
N SER A 281 37.43 -15.18 15.43
CA SER A 281 38.82 -14.87 15.06
C SER A 281 39.39 -13.74 15.92
N TYR A 282 40.72 -13.69 16.00
CA TYR A 282 41.44 -12.61 16.69
C TYR A 282 41.65 -11.41 15.76
N GLY A 283 41.59 -10.18 16.29
CA GLY A 283 41.77 -8.96 15.49
C GLY A 283 43.05 -8.92 14.63
N LYS A 284 44.15 -9.53 15.10
CA LYS A 284 45.39 -9.66 14.31
C LYS A 284 45.26 -10.62 13.12
N GLU A 285 44.51 -11.70 13.28
CA GLU A 285 44.26 -12.66 12.21
C GLU A 285 43.33 -12.08 11.15
N ILE A 286 42.29 -11.34 11.58
CA ILE A 286 41.40 -10.59 10.70
C ILE A 286 42.22 -9.59 9.86
N ALA A 287 43.13 -8.83 10.49
CA ALA A 287 44.01 -7.89 9.82
C ALA A 287 44.89 -8.56 8.75
N SER A 288 45.48 -9.71 9.09
CA SER A 288 46.29 -10.50 8.16
C SER A 288 45.46 -11.03 6.97
N ARG A 289 44.34 -11.68 7.24
CA ARG A 289 43.50 -12.31 6.20
C ARG A 289 42.90 -11.30 5.23
N LEU A 290 42.56 -10.11 5.71
CA LEU A 290 41.94 -9.07 4.89
C LEU A 290 42.95 -8.05 4.34
N SER A 291 44.26 -8.24 4.59
CA SER A 291 45.31 -7.28 4.21
C SER A 291 45.04 -5.85 4.73
N LEU A 292 44.53 -5.75 5.96
CA LEU A 292 44.23 -4.49 6.65
C LEU A 292 45.23 -4.26 7.78
N THR A 293 45.39 -3.00 8.20
CA THR A 293 46.16 -2.71 9.41
C THR A 293 45.38 -3.13 10.65
N THR A 294 46.08 -3.49 11.73
CA THR A 294 45.45 -3.78 13.02
C THR A 294 44.65 -2.60 13.57
N ALA A 295 45.09 -1.36 13.31
CA ALA A 295 44.37 -0.15 13.67
C ALA A 295 43.05 -0.01 12.90
N THR A 296 43.06 -0.29 11.59
CA THR A 296 41.86 -0.29 10.75
C THR A 296 40.86 -1.34 11.21
N VAL A 297 41.33 -2.57 11.48
CA VAL A 297 40.48 -3.64 12.00
C VAL A 297 39.90 -3.28 13.36
N SER A 298 40.69 -2.72 14.28
CA SER A 298 40.17 -2.27 15.58
C SER A 298 39.03 -1.26 15.42
N ARG A 299 39.23 -0.23 14.59
CA ARG A 299 38.20 0.79 14.31
C ARG A 299 36.92 0.17 13.73
N HIS A 300 37.07 -0.78 12.82
CA HIS A 300 35.94 -1.49 12.24
C HIS A 300 35.21 -2.36 13.25
N LEU A 301 35.94 -3.10 14.09
CA LEU A 301 35.37 -3.91 15.16
C LEU A 301 34.63 -3.07 16.19
N ASP A 302 35.15 -1.89 16.55
CA ASP A 302 34.47 -0.96 17.46
C ASP A 302 33.13 -0.48 16.88
N GLN A 303 33.10 -0.16 15.58
CA GLN A 303 31.87 0.23 14.89
C GLN A 303 30.85 -0.92 14.78
N LEU A 304 31.32 -2.13 14.45
CA LEU A 304 30.48 -3.32 14.36
C LEU A 304 29.93 -3.71 15.73
N LYS A 305 30.73 -3.55 16.79
CA LYS A 305 30.33 -3.81 18.18
C LYS A 305 29.32 -2.79 18.67
N ALA A 306 29.53 -1.51 18.37
CA ALA A 306 28.58 -0.44 18.70
C ALA A 306 27.22 -0.64 18.01
N ALA A 307 27.21 -1.28 16.84
CA ALA A 307 26.00 -1.69 16.12
C ALA A 307 25.43 -3.04 16.59
N GLY A 308 26.03 -3.70 17.59
CA GLY A 308 25.56 -4.99 18.10
C GLY A 308 25.83 -6.18 17.19
N LEU A 309 26.65 -6.05 16.15
CA LEU A 309 26.88 -7.09 15.13
C LEU A 309 27.99 -8.08 15.48
N VAL A 310 28.87 -7.71 16.40
CA VAL A 310 29.94 -8.57 16.91
C VAL A 310 30.06 -8.46 18.42
N THR A 311 30.47 -9.54 19.05
CA THR A 311 30.82 -9.58 20.47
C THR A 311 32.32 -9.81 20.63
N GLU A 312 32.88 -9.30 21.72
CA GLU A 312 34.28 -9.51 22.09
C GLU A 312 34.35 -10.22 23.44
N GLU A 313 35.08 -11.32 23.50
CA GLU A 313 35.38 -12.03 24.73
C GLU A 313 36.89 -11.98 25.01
N LYS A 314 37.26 -12.00 26.30
CA LYS A 314 38.67 -12.18 26.67
C LYS A 314 39.00 -13.66 26.52
N ALA A 315 40.01 -13.98 25.71
CA ALA A 315 40.57 -15.32 25.70
C ALA A 315 41.39 -15.53 26.98
N ASP A 316 41.23 -16.67 27.64
CA ASP A 316 41.90 -16.96 28.91
C ASP A 316 43.43 -16.79 28.81
N ASN A 317 43.98 -16.05 29.78
CA ASN A 317 45.41 -15.82 30.04
C ASN A 317 46.22 -14.93 29.07
N GLN A 318 45.62 -14.22 28.11
CA GLN A 318 46.34 -13.15 27.38
C GLN A 318 45.46 -11.92 27.15
N ASN A 319 46.06 -10.72 27.02
CA ASN A 319 45.39 -9.46 26.65
C ASN A 319 44.89 -9.47 25.18
N VAL A 320 44.37 -10.60 24.71
CA VAL A 320 43.92 -10.82 23.33
C VAL A 320 42.42 -11.06 23.34
N LYS A 321 41.70 -10.27 22.54
CA LYS A 321 40.25 -10.35 22.40
C LYS A 321 39.88 -11.30 21.28
N LEU A 322 39.04 -12.28 21.58
CA LEU A 322 38.39 -13.13 20.60
C LEU A 322 37.10 -12.44 20.14
N VAL A 323 36.93 -12.29 18.83
CA VAL A 323 35.74 -11.66 18.26
C VAL A 323 34.82 -12.73 17.68
N ARG A 324 33.52 -12.61 17.94
CA ARG A 324 32.47 -13.46 17.38
C ARG A 324 31.42 -12.62 16.68
N LEU A 325 30.76 -13.23 15.69
CA LEU A 325 29.53 -12.69 15.14
C LEU A 325 28.42 -12.78 16.19
N ASN A 326 27.60 -11.72 16.32
CA ASN A 326 26.38 -11.78 17.11
C ASN A 326 25.21 -12.19 16.20
N ALA A 327 24.82 -13.46 16.22
CA ALA A 327 23.78 -13.99 15.34
C ALA A 327 22.44 -13.24 15.50
N GLU A 328 22.00 -13.02 16.73
CA GLU A 328 20.77 -12.28 17.03
C GLU A 328 20.84 -10.82 16.51
N GLY A 329 22.00 -10.18 16.64
CA GLY A 329 22.21 -8.82 16.14
C GLY A 329 22.21 -8.72 14.61
N VAL A 330 22.56 -9.80 13.90
CA VAL A 330 22.55 -9.87 12.44
C VAL A 330 21.15 -10.18 11.91
N GLU A 331 20.34 -10.97 12.61
CA GLU A 331 18.96 -11.31 12.20
C GLU A 331 17.98 -10.12 12.27
N VAL A 332 18.30 -9.11 13.08
CA VAL A 332 17.46 -7.91 13.31
C VAL A 332 17.77 -6.76 12.34
N LEU A 333 18.82 -6.86 11.53
CA LEU A 333 19.17 -5.88 10.49
C LEU A 333 18.38 -6.07 9.20
#